data_AF-A0A0E3ZVP5-F1
#
_entry.id   AF-A0A0E3ZVP5-F1
#
_cell.length_a   1.000
_cell.length_b   1.000
_cell.length_c   1.000
_cell.angle_alpha   90.00
_cell.angle_beta   90.00
_cell.angle_gamma   90.00
#
_symmetry.space_group_name_H-M   'P 1'
#
loop_
_entity.id
_entity.type
_entity.pdbx_description
1 polymer ?
#
loop_
_entity_poly.entity_id
_entity_poly.type
_entity_poly.pdbx_seq_one_letter_code
_entity_poly.pdbx_strand_id
1 'polypeptide(L)'
;MIDTIRQTFPKIQENNCLQTLTDSEFCIYDTDKGRCTIQSDLGGIKHFTIENPTQRNLHFLAIDKCLFLDSDGTQRCDCAVFDSKTFCFIEIKEVDHAARRAEQLRKAKEQLKTTILYFQEQLEFK
;
A
#
# COMPACT_ATOMS: atom_id res chain seq x y z
N MET A 1 -14.52 -6.96 4.30
CA MET A 1 -13.37 -6.04 4.29
C MET A 1 -13.37 -5.14 3.06
N ILE A 2 -13.26 -5.67 1.83
CA ILE A 2 -13.22 -4.83 0.62
C ILE A 2 -14.43 -3.87 0.48
N ASP A 3 -15.65 -4.33 0.77
CA ASP A 3 -16.83 -3.47 0.67
C ASP A 3 -16.83 -2.37 1.73
N THR A 4 -16.37 -2.68 2.95
CA THR A 4 -16.15 -1.68 4.01
C THR A 4 -15.16 -0.62 3.56
N ILE A 5 -14.03 -1.03 2.96
CA ILE A 5 -13.02 -0.10 2.40
C ILE A 5 -13.63 0.81 1.32
N ARG A 6 -14.44 0.26 0.41
CA ARG A 6 -15.12 1.05 -0.64
C ARG A 6 -16.13 2.04 -0.05
N GLN A 7 -16.88 1.64 0.96
CA GLN A 7 -17.88 2.48 1.62
C GLN A 7 -17.22 3.62 2.43
N THR A 8 -16.16 3.30 3.17
CA THR A 8 -15.44 4.29 3.99
C THR A 8 -14.64 5.26 3.11
N PHE A 9 -14.08 4.79 2.00
CA PHE A 9 -13.23 5.58 1.11
C PHE A 9 -13.74 5.57 -0.34
N PRO A 10 -14.84 6.25 -0.65
CA PRO A 10 -15.45 6.20 -2.00
C PRO A 10 -14.49 6.65 -3.12
N LYS A 11 -13.58 7.59 -2.81
CA LYS A 11 -12.56 8.09 -3.75
C LYS A 11 -11.65 7.01 -4.33
N ILE A 12 -11.50 5.85 -3.68
CA ILE A 12 -10.66 4.76 -4.21
C ILE A 12 -11.21 4.20 -5.52
N GLN A 13 -12.52 4.29 -5.74
CA GLN A 13 -13.15 3.81 -6.97
C GLN A 13 -12.96 4.83 -8.08
N GLU A 14 -13.16 6.12 -7.79
CA GLU A 14 -12.96 7.22 -8.74
C GLU A 14 -11.50 7.26 -9.24
N ASN A 15 -10.55 7.07 -8.31
CA ASN A 15 -9.12 7.12 -8.62
C ASN A 15 -8.53 5.78 -9.05
N ASN A 16 -9.30 4.69 -9.09
CA ASN A 16 -8.83 3.34 -9.37
C ASN A 16 -7.64 2.92 -8.47
N CYS A 17 -7.76 3.10 -7.16
CA CYS A 17 -6.70 2.78 -6.18
C CYS A 17 -6.68 1.31 -5.76
N LEU A 18 -7.71 0.55 -6.11
CA LEU A 18 -7.96 -0.78 -5.58
C LEU A 18 -7.97 -1.82 -6.69
N GLN A 19 -7.15 -2.87 -6.54
CA GLN A 19 -7.08 -4.00 -7.46
C GLN A 19 -7.29 -5.30 -6.69
N THR A 20 -7.99 -6.27 -7.30
CA THR A 20 -8.10 -7.63 -6.77
C THR A 20 -7.23 -8.56 -7.59
N LEU A 21 -6.48 -9.42 -6.91
CA LEU A 21 -5.47 -10.31 -7.46
C LEU A 21 -5.69 -11.72 -6.91
N THR A 22 -5.47 -12.71 -7.74
CA THR A 22 -5.54 -14.14 -7.37
C THR A 22 -4.28 -14.90 -7.73
N ASP A 23 -3.30 -14.20 -8.31
CA ASP A 23 -2.01 -14.75 -8.71
C ASP A 23 -1.33 -15.42 -7.51
N SER A 24 -0.61 -16.51 -7.79
CA SER A 24 0.13 -17.25 -6.76
C SER A 24 1.32 -16.44 -6.22
N GLU A 25 1.77 -15.46 -7.00
CA GLU A 25 2.78 -14.48 -6.65
C GLU A 25 2.51 -13.19 -7.44
N PHE A 26 2.71 -12.04 -6.82
CA PHE A 26 2.79 -10.76 -7.53
C PHE A 26 3.76 -9.82 -6.82
N CYS A 27 4.27 -8.84 -7.57
CA CYS A 27 5.24 -7.87 -7.05
C CYS A 27 4.63 -6.46 -7.01
N ILE A 28 4.97 -5.71 -5.98
CA ILE A 28 4.68 -4.29 -5.86
C ILE A 28 5.91 -3.53 -6.31
N TYR A 29 5.67 -2.53 -7.14
CA TYR A 29 6.66 -1.57 -7.59
C TYR A 29 6.22 -0.18 -7.12
N ASP A 30 7.17 0.50 -6.48
CA ASP A 30 7.01 1.90 -6.09
C ASP A 30 7.55 2.77 -7.22
N THR A 31 6.71 3.63 -7.76
CA THR A 31 7.08 4.43 -8.93
C THR A 31 7.74 5.71 -8.47
N ASP A 32 8.87 6.09 -9.07
CA ASP A 32 9.70 7.25 -8.62
C ASP A 32 8.92 8.55 -8.36
N LYS A 33 7.77 8.75 -9.01
CA LYS A 33 6.97 9.97 -8.90
C LYS A 33 5.47 9.75 -8.70
N GLY A 34 4.97 8.52 -8.80
CA GLY A 34 3.54 8.21 -8.74
C GLY A 34 3.18 7.34 -7.53
N ARG A 35 1.95 6.81 -7.54
CA ARG A 35 1.50 5.80 -6.59
C ARG A 35 2.21 4.47 -6.81
N CYS A 36 2.28 3.65 -5.77
CA CYS A 36 2.63 2.23 -5.91
C CYS A 36 1.66 1.50 -6.85
N THR A 37 2.17 0.52 -7.59
CA THR A 37 1.41 -0.32 -8.52
C THR A 37 1.82 -1.78 -8.45
N ILE A 38 0.98 -2.67 -8.93
CA ILE A 38 1.38 -4.05 -9.23
C ILE A 38 2.32 -4.03 -10.44
N GLN A 39 3.49 -4.64 -10.29
CA GLN A 39 4.49 -4.74 -11.34
C GLN A 39 3.96 -5.63 -12.46
N SER A 40 3.83 -5.06 -13.66
CA SER A 40 3.37 -5.76 -14.86
C SER A 40 4.50 -6.22 -15.78
N ASP A 41 5.71 -5.67 -15.61
CA ASP A 41 6.90 -6.11 -16.34
C ASP A 41 7.59 -7.26 -15.61
N LEU A 42 7.66 -8.42 -16.28
CA LEU A 42 8.32 -9.63 -15.76
C LEU A 42 9.82 -9.43 -15.47
N GLY A 43 10.47 -8.52 -16.19
CA GLY A 43 11.87 -8.13 -15.97
C GLY A 43 12.06 -6.86 -15.14
N GLY A 44 10.96 -6.25 -14.70
CA GLY A 44 10.97 -4.97 -13.99
C GLY A 44 11.50 -5.07 -12.55
N ILE A 45 11.75 -3.91 -11.96
CA ILE A 45 12.18 -3.82 -10.56
C ILE A 45 11.06 -4.31 -9.64
N LYS A 46 11.44 -5.16 -8.67
CA LYS A 46 10.55 -5.73 -7.65
C LYS A 46 10.93 -5.17 -6.29
N HIS A 47 10.11 -4.28 -5.72
CA HIS A 47 10.38 -3.70 -4.41
C HIS A 47 9.82 -4.54 -3.27
N PHE A 48 8.66 -5.17 -3.47
CA PHE A 48 8.04 -6.04 -2.49
C PHE A 48 7.32 -7.20 -3.18
N THR A 49 7.57 -8.43 -2.74
CA THR A 49 6.91 -9.62 -3.31
C THR A 49 5.84 -10.14 -2.36
N ILE A 50 4.67 -10.44 -2.91
CA ILE A 50 3.58 -11.11 -2.20
C ILE A 50 3.49 -12.54 -2.69
N GLU A 51 3.70 -13.49 -1.78
CA GLU A 51 3.46 -14.91 -2.03
C GLU A 51 2.03 -15.28 -1.60
N ASN A 52 1.26 -15.84 -2.52
CA ASN A 52 -0.11 -16.26 -2.33
C ASN A 52 -0.31 -17.68 -2.89
N PRO A 53 0.39 -18.70 -2.35
CA PRO A 53 0.44 -20.05 -2.94
C PRO A 53 -0.94 -20.71 -3.05
N THR A 54 -1.90 -20.27 -2.25
CA THR A 54 -3.29 -20.75 -2.26
C THR A 54 -4.21 -20.01 -3.23
N GLN A 55 -3.68 -19.03 -3.98
CA GLN A 55 -4.42 -18.21 -4.94
C GLN A 55 -5.70 -17.59 -4.35
N ARG A 56 -5.61 -17.12 -3.10
CA ARG A 56 -6.71 -16.44 -2.42
C ARG A 56 -6.96 -15.09 -3.08
N ASN A 57 -8.18 -14.58 -2.97
CA ASN A 57 -8.49 -13.20 -3.33
C ASN A 57 -7.73 -12.26 -2.39
N LEU A 58 -6.69 -11.62 -2.91
CA LEU A 58 -5.97 -10.54 -2.24
C LEU A 58 -6.35 -9.21 -2.90
N HIS A 59 -6.35 -8.16 -2.09
CA HIS A 59 -6.67 -6.82 -2.53
C HIS A 59 -5.47 -5.92 -2.32
N PHE A 60 -4.99 -5.32 -3.39
CA PHE A 60 -3.98 -4.27 -3.36
C PHE A 60 -4.66 -2.91 -3.33
N LEU A 61 -4.26 -2.07 -2.38
CA LEU A 61 -4.72 -0.70 -2.23
C LEU A 61 -3.52 0.25 -2.30
N ALA A 62 -3.45 1.06 -3.36
CA ALA A 62 -2.56 2.21 -3.39
C ALA A 62 -3.09 3.28 -2.43
N ILE A 63 -2.25 3.70 -1.47
CA ILE A 63 -2.62 4.68 -0.44
C ILE A 63 -2.04 6.04 -0.79
N ASP A 64 -0.72 6.14 -0.87
CA ASP A 64 -0.05 7.39 -1.26
C ASP A 64 -0.29 7.70 -2.74
N LYS A 65 -0.47 9.00 -3.03
CA LYS A 65 -0.81 9.54 -4.36
C LYS A 65 -1.99 8.84 -5.04
N CYS A 66 -2.94 8.32 -4.26
CA CYS A 66 -4.14 7.70 -4.78
C CYS A 66 -5.36 7.89 -3.87
N LEU A 67 -5.36 7.23 -2.71
CA LEU A 67 -6.38 7.45 -1.69
C LEU A 67 -6.18 8.84 -1.07
N PHE A 68 -4.92 9.16 -0.79
CA PHE A 68 -4.48 10.49 -0.40
C PHE A 68 -3.67 11.12 -1.52
N LEU A 69 -3.86 12.41 -1.73
CA LEU A 69 -3.12 13.22 -2.70
C LEU A 69 -2.17 14.15 -1.94
N ASP A 70 -1.17 14.69 -2.64
CA ASP A 70 -0.19 15.62 -2.05
C ASP A 70 -0.85 16.84 -1.37
N SER A 71 -2.05 17.22 -1.81
CA SER A 71 -2.85 18.29 -1.21
C SER A 71 -3.38 18.00 0.20
N ASP A 72 -3.40 16.73 0.63
CA ASP A 72 -3.90 16.33 1.96
C ASP A 72 -2.88 16.60 3.08
N GLY A 73 -1.65 16.99 2.75
CA GLY A 73 -0.64 17.55 3.67
C GLY A 73 -0.05 16.59 4.70
N THR A 74 -0.56 15.35 4.80
CA THR A 74 -0.04 14.31 5.70
C THR A 74 0.53 13.17 4.89
N GLN A 75 1.81 12.85 5.10
CA GLN A 75 2.43 11.69 4.47
C GLN A 75 1.83 10.40 5.04
N ARG A 76 1.38 9.53 4.14
CA ARG A 76 0.86 8.20 4.45
C ARG A 76 1.85 7.15 3.98
N CYS A 77 1.56 5.89 4.28
CA CYS A 77 2.33 4.80 3.71
C CYS A 77 1.95 4.58 2.24
N ASP A 78 2.83 3.93 1.48
CA ASP A 78 2.63 3.82 0.03
C ASP A 78 1.41 2.98 -0.36
N CYS A 79 1.24 1.81 0.27
CA CYS A 79 0.15 0.90 -0.08
C CYS A 79 -0.25 -0.05 1.06
N ALA A 80 -1.28 -0.85 0.81
CA ALA A 80 -1.65 -1.98 1.62
C ALA A 80 -2.05 -3.19 0.78
N VAL A 81 -1.84 -4.39 1.33
CA VAL A 81 -2.37 -5.65 0.80
C VAL A 81 -3.22 -6.31 1.87
N PHE A 82 -4.42 -6.73 1.51
CA PHE A 82 -5.35 -7.30 2.49
C PHE A 82 -6.26 -8.38 1.90
N ASP A 83 -6.76 -9.23 2.79
CA ASP A 83 -7.85 -10.16 2.53
C ASP A 83 -8.98 -9.96 3.56
N SER A 84 -9.82 -10.98 3.77
CA SER A 84 -10.89 -10.90 4.76
C SER A 84 -10.42 -10.97 6.22
N LYS A 85 -9.17 -11.39 6.48
CA LYS A 85 -8.63 -11.70 7.81
C LYS A 85 -7.41 -10.85 8.17
N THR A 86 -6.66 -10.37 7.19
CA THR A 86 -5.39 -9.69 7.40
C THR A 86 -5.34 -8.43 6.56
N PHE A 87 -4.86 -7.35 7.18
CA PHE A 87 -4.62 -6.08 6.52
C PHE A 87 -3.18 -5.65 6.77
N CYS A 88 -2.36 -5.63 5.72
CA CYS A 88 -0.93 -5.35 5.80
C CYS A 88 -0.63 -3.99 5.16
N PHE A 89 -0.17 -3.03 5.96
CA PHE A 89 0.34 -1.74 5.47
C PHE A 89 1.81 -1.87 5.09
N ILE A 90 2.17 -1.29 3.95
CA ILE A 90 3.49 -1.43 3.35
C ILE A 90 4.02 -0.02 3.05
N GLU A 91 5.25 0.22 3.51
CA GLU A 91 6.03 1.41 3.22
C GLU A 91 7.38 0.97 2.64
N ILE A 92 7.69 1.45 1.44
CA ILE A 92 8.89 1.13 0.67
C ILE A 92 9.84 2.31 0.78
N LYS A 93 11.10 2.03 1.12
CA LYS A 93 12.18 3.03 1.11
C LYS A 93 13.39 2.46 0.39
N GLU A 94 13.72 3.08 -0.73
CA GLU A 94 15.04 2.90 -1.33
C GLU A 94 16.07 3.77 -0.59
N VAL A 95 17.22 3.18 -0.27
CA VAL A 95 18.29 3.86 0.46
C VAL A 95 19.59 3.71 -0.31
N ASP A 96 20.01 4.79 -0.94
CA ASP A 96 21.26 4.92 -1.71
C ASP A 96 22.51 4.93 -0.83
N HIS A 97 22.39 5.38 0.42
CA HIS A 97 23.50 5.54 1.36
C HIS A 97 23.16 5.07 2.77
N ALA A 98 24.04 4.25 3.35
CA ALA A 98 23.87 3.69 4.69
C ALA A 98 23.62 4.73 5.78
N ALA A 99 24.23 5.92 5.67
CA ALA A 99 24.05 7.02 6.62
C ALA A 99 22.59 7.52 6.71
N ARG A 100 21.82 7.41 5.63
CA ARG A 100 20.41 7.85 5.57
C ARG A 100 19.43 6.78 6.06
N ARG A 101 19.88 5.53 6.25
CA ARG A 101 19.02 4.39 6.60
C ARG A 101 18.25 4.63 7.89
N ALA A 102 18.89 5.17 8.93
CA ALA A 102 18.23 5.43 10.21
C ALA A 102 17.14 6.51 10.10
N GLU A 103 17.42 7.58 9.35
CA GLU A 103 16.45 8.64 9.11
C GLU A 103 15.25 8.15 8.30
N GLN A 104 15.51 7.41 7.21
CA GLN A 104 14.46 6.85 6.36
C GLN A 104 13.60 5.82 7.10
N LEU A 105 14.21 4.99 7.94
CA LEU A 105 13.49 4.05 8.79
C LEU A 105 12.57 4.79 9.79
N ARG A 106 13.03 5.89 10.38
CA ARG A 106 12.20 6.71 11.28
C ARG A 106 11.01 7.31 10.54
N LYS A 107 11.24 7.87 9.34
CA LYS A 107 10.17 8.43 8.49
C LYS A 107 9.15 7.35 8.11
N ALA A 108 9.62 6.19 7.66
CA ALA A 108 8.75 5.07 7.31
C ALA A 108 7.87 4.61 8.49
N LYS A 109 8.44 4.54 9.70
CA LYS A 109 7.67 4.21 10.91
C LYS A 109 6.58 5.24 11.21
N GLU A 110 6.87 6.54 11.06
CA GLU A 110 5.86 7.59 11.27
C GLU A 110 4.76 7.55 10.20
N GLN A 111 5.10 7.29 8.94
CA GLN A 111 4.12 7.12 7.85
C GLN A 111 3.20 5.92 8.10
N LEU A 112 3.76 4.76 8.47
CA LEU A 112 3.01 3.57 8.84
C LEU A 112 2.10 3.85 10.05
N LYS A 113 2.66 4.40 11.14
CA LYS A 113 1.90 4.73 12.35
C LYS A 113 0.73 5.65 12.05
N THR A 114 1.00 6.76 11.36
CA THR A 114 -0.01 7.76 11.01
C THR A 114 -1.11 7.16 10.14
N THR A 115 -0.76 6.28 9.19
CA THR A 115 -1.73 5.60 8.33
C THR A 115 -2.56 4.57 9.09
N ILE A 116 -1.93 3.73 9.90
CA ILE A 116 -2.61 2.72 10.72
C ILE A 116 -3.62 3.38 11.65
N LEU A 117 -3.20 4.44 12.38
CA LEU A 117 -4.09 5.16 13.30
C LEU A 117 -5.29 5.76 12.56
N TYR A 118 -5.07 6.40 11.42
CA TYR A 118 -6.16 6.94 10.61
C TYR A 118 -7.13 5.83 10.17
N PHE A 119 -6.63 4.70 9.67
CA PHE A 119 -7.49 3.60 9.27
C PHE A 119 -8.27 3.02 10.47
N GLN A 120 -7.66 2.92 11.66
CA GLN A 120 -8.33 2.45 12.88
C GLN A 120 -9.42 3.41 13.36
N GLU A 121 -9.29 4.71 13.12
CA GLU A 121 -10.33 5.69 13.44
C GLU A 121 -11.53 5.59 12.48
N GLN A 122 -11.30 5.18 11.23
CA GLN A 122 -12.33 5.12 10.19
C GLN A 122 -12.93 3.70 10.00
N LEU A 123 -12.26 2.66 10.51
CA LEU A 123 -12.61 1.26 10.28
C LEU A 123 -12.49 0.43 11.55
N GLU A 124 -13.44 -0.47 11.74
CA GLU A 124 -13.28 -1.60 12.67
C GLU A 124 -12.61 -2.77 11.94
N PHE A 125 -11.35 -3.04 12.26
CA PHE A 125 -10.69 -4.28 11.87
C PHE A 125 -11.23 -5.41 12.75
N LYS A 126 -12.06 -6.28 12.16
CA LYS A 126 -12.63 -7.47 12.82
C LYS A 126 -11.85 -8.73 12.46
#